data_AF-A0A4Q4BPU0-F1
#
_entry.id   AF-A0A4Q4BPU0-F1
#
_cell.length_a   1.000
_cell.length_b   1.000
_cell.length_c   1.000
_cell.angle_alpha   90.00
_cell.angle_beta   90.00
_cell.angle_gamma   90.00
#
_symmetry.space_group_name_H-M   'P 1'
#
loop_
_entity.id
_entity.type
_entity.pdbx_description
1 polymer ?
#
loop_
_entity_poly.entity_id
_entity_poly.type
_entity_poly.pdbx_seq_one_letter_code
_entity_poly.pdbx_strand_id
1 'polypeptide(L)'
;MQALREENRRLKTPPPQAQQVPDRYEDPEAYGQWRDQQVYQQTLNTKLDLSEDIARTHHGDEAVDKARDWALQRFEASPAYYQEVMGSRNPYAKIVADHQRDELVTQLKPEDFQAFRAWQQAQAAIQPVAAPPAAAPPNRPPAPRSPMSQLAAAGGSKPGQEPVYPGKAFEDVFPK
;
A
#
# COMPACT_ATOMS: atom_id res chain seq x y z
N MET A 1 45.13 -0.86 -21.49
CA MET A 1 45.23 -0.38 -20.09
C MET A 1 43.91 -0.44 -19.31
N GLN A 2 42.73 -0.48 -19.94
CA GLN A 2 41.44 -0.58 -19.21
C GLN A 2 41.14 -2.00 -18.71
N ALA A 3 41.35 -3.04 -19.53
CA ALA A 3 41.13 -4.44 -19.14
C ALA A 3 41.93 -4.88 -17.89
N LEU A 4 43.18 -4.41 -17.76
CA LEU A 4 44.06 -4.74 -16.63
C LEU A 4 43.59 -4.10 -15.30
N ARG A 5 42.86 -2.98 -15.36
CA ARG A 5 42.26 -2.33 -14.18
C ARG A 5 41.03 -3.08 -13.72
N GLU A 6 40.25 -3.61 -14.66
CA GLU A 6 39.04 -4.37 -14.39
C GLU A 6 39.36 -5.73 -13.78
N GLU A 7 40.40 -6.40 -14.30
CA GLU A 7 40.93 -7.65 -13.74
C GLU A 7 41.49 -7.44 -12.32
N ASN A 8 42.23 -6.36 -12.07
CA ASN A 8 42.66 -6.00 -10.72
C ASN A 8 41.51 -5.67 -9.76
N ARG A 9 40.39 -5.16 -10.28
CA ARG A 9 39.20 -4.88 -9.48
C ARG A 9 38.49 -6.17 -9.07
N ARG A 10 38.37 -7.11 -10.01
CA ARG A 10 37.73 -8.42 -9.81
C ARG A 10 38.52 -9.31 -8.84
N LEU A 11 39.85 -9.27 -8.90
CA LEU A 11 40.73 -10.01 -7.99
C LEU A 11 40.80 -9.41 -6.57
N LYS A 12 40.40 -8.14 -6.41
CA LYS A 12 40.37 -7.45 -5.11
C LYS A 12 39.01 -7.44 -4.43
N THR A 13 37.96 -7.96 -5.05
CA THR A 13 36.68 -8.17 -4.37
C THR A 13 36.81 -9.40 -3.48
N PRO A 14 36.92 -9.26 -2.14
CA PRO A 14 36.92 -10.43 -1.27
C PRO A 14 35.62 -11.23 -1.52
N PRO A 15 35.66 -12.58 -1.48
CA PRO A 15 34.45 -13.36 -1.50
C PRO A 15 33.56 -12.87 -0.35
N PRO A 16 32.23 -12.73 -0.55
CA PRO A 16 31.33 -12.39 0.53
C PRO A 16 31.57 -13.39 1.66
N GLN A 17 32.02 -12.90 2.81
CA GLN A 17 32.27 -13.75 3.96
C GLN A 17 30.96 -14.46 4.28
N ALA A 18 30.99 -15.79 4.25
CA ALA A 18 29.86 -16.57 4.72
C ALA A 18 29.58 -16.14 6.17
N GLN A 19 28.39 -15.57 6.41
CA GLN A 19 27.96 -15.27 7.77
C GLN A 19 28.03 -16.57 8.55
N GLN A 20 28.92 -16.62 9.54
CA GLN A 20 29.11 -17.82 10.36
C GLN A 20 27.80 -18.05 11.11
N VAL A 21 27.15 -19.19 10.84
CA VAL A 21 25.96 -19.61 11.58
C VAL A 21 26.44 -20.02 12.97
N PRO A 22 25.91 -19.43 14.06
CA PRO A 22 26.27 -19.85 15.42
C PRO A 22 25.92 -21.32 15.64
N ASP A 23 26.71 -22.05 16.43
CA ASP A 23 26.38 -23.45 16.73
C ASP A 23 25.19 -23.51 17.70
N ARG A 24 24.16 -24.26 17.32
CA ARG A 24 22.93 -24.43 18.10
C ARG A 24 23.16 -25.13 19.45
N TYR A 25 24.19 -25.98 19.56
CA TYR A 25 24.48 -26.77 20.75
C TYR A 25 25.48 -26.09 21.69
N GLU A 26 26.47 -25.39 21.13
CA GLU A 26 27.46 -24.66 21.92
C GLU A 26 26.93 -23.29 22.40
N ASP A 27 26.11 -22.61 21.58
CA ASP A 27 25.51 -21.31 21.91
C ASP A 27 24.06 -21.21 21.39
N PRO A 28 23.09 -21.79 22.13
CA PRO A 28 21.69 -21.80 21.71
C PRO A 28 21.06 -20.40 21.66
N GLU A 29 21.55 -19.43 22.43
CA GLU A 29 21.04 -18.05 22.44
C GLU A 29 21.45 -17.29 21.18
N ALA A 30 22.74 -17.36 20.81
CA ALA A 30 23.23 -16.74 19.58
C ALA A 30 22.57 -17.35 18.33
N TYR A 31 22.38 -18.68 18.31
CA TYR A 31 21.66 -19.33 17.23
C TYR A 31 20.20 -18.87 17.13
N GLY A 32 19.52 -18.68 18.27
CA GLY A 32 18.17 -18.14 18.33
C GLY A 32 18.08 -16.74 17.71
N GLN A 33 18.96 -15.83 18.10
CA GLN A 33 19.01 -14.46 17.56
C GLN A 33 19.34 -14.44 16.06
N TRP A 34 20.29 -15.25 15.62
CA TRP A 34 20.62 -15.38 14.20
C TRP A 34 19.39 -15.85 13.40
N ARG A 35 18.69 -16.87 13.87
CA ARG A 35 17.47 -17.37 13.23
C ARG A 35 16.40 -16.28 13.16
N ASP A 36 16.15 -15.58 14.26
CA ASP A 36 15.13 -14.53 14.32
C ASP A 36 15.48 -13.37 13.38
N GLN A 37 16.77 -13.03 13.25
CA GLN A 37 17.25 -12.06 12.27
C GLN A 37 17.00 -12.54 10.82
N GLN A 38 17.24 -13.82 10.51
CA GLN A 38 16.95 -14.37 9.18
C GLN A 38 15.44 -14.28 8.85
N VAL A 39 14.59 -14.66 9.79
CA VAL A 39 13.12 -14.57 9.63
C VAL A 39 12.68 -13.12 9.45
N TYR A 40 13.23 -12.20 10.24
CA TYR A 40 12.93 -10.77 10.10
C TYR A 40 13.31 -10.24 8.71
N GLN A 41 14.51 -10.58 8.22
CA GLN A 41 14.96 -10.16 6.89
C GLN A 41 14.09 -10.72 5.77
N GLN A 42 13.72 -12.00 5.84
CA GLN A 42 12.81 -12.61 4.86
C GLN A 42 11.44 -11.92 4.85
N THR A 43 10.91 -11.63 6.04
CA THR A 43 9.62 -10.93 6.19
C THR A 43 9.68 -9.52 5.63
N LEU A 44 10.77 -8.80 5.91
CA LEU A 44 10.99 -7.45 5.38
C LEU A 44 11.10 -7.46 3.85
N ASN A 45 11.89 -8.37 3.28
CA ASN A 45 12.02 -8.48 1.82
C ASN A 45 10.67 -8.79 1.17
N THR A 46 9.93 -9.76 1.69
CA THR A 46 8.60 -10.12 1.18
C THR A 46 7.64 -8.93 1.23
N LYS A 47 7.68 -8.16 2.31
CA LYS A 47 6.89 -6.93 2.46
C LYS A 47 7.27 -5.89 1.41
N LEU A 48 8.57 -5.69 1.16
CA LEU A 48 9.06 -4.74 0.17
C LEU A 48 8.66 -5.16 -1.24
N ASP A 49 8.88 -6.43 -1.60
CA ASP A 49 8.52 -7.00 -2.91
C ASP A 49 7.02 -6.85 -3.18
N LEU A 50 6.17 -7.28 -2.24
CA LEU A 50 4.72 -7.14 -2.37
C LEU A 50 4.29 -5.67 -2.47
N SER A 51 4.90 -4.80 -1.66
CA SER A 51 4.59 -3.38 -1.72
C SER A 51 5.01 -2.76 -3.05
N GLU A 52 6.12 -3.21 -3.64
CA GLU A 52 6.60 -2.78 -4.94
C GLU A 52 5.63 -3.21 -6.04
N ASP A 53 5.25 -4.49 -6.07
CA ASP A 53 4.31 -5.05 -7.04
C ASP A 53 2.97 -4.31 -7.04
N ILE A 54 2.43 -4.03 -5.84
CA ILE A 54 1.21 -3.24 -5.69
C ILE A 54 1.41 -1.83 -6.24
N ALA A 55 2.51 -1.16 -5.88
CA ALA A 55 2.77 0.20 -6.36
C ALA A 55 2.94 0.25 -7.88
N ARG A 56 3.64 -0.71 -8.48
CA ARG A 56 3.82 -0.83 -9.94
C ARG A 56 2.48 -1.07 -10.63
N THR A 57 1.62 -1.90 -10.05
CA THR A 57 0.27 -2.14 -10.57
C THR A 57 -0.59 -0.87 -10.60
N HIS A 58 -0.47 0.00 -9.59
CA HIS A 58 -1.29 1.21 -9.49
C HIS A 58 -0.72 2.43 -10.21
N HIS A 59 0.62 2.58 -10.25
CA HIS A 59 1.29 3.80 -10.70
C HIS A 59 2.14 3.59 -11.96
N GLY A 60 2.40 2.34 -12.36
CA GLY A 60 3.30 1.99 -13.45
C GLY A 60 4.77 1.99 -13.04
N ASP A 61 5.59 1.31 -13.84
CA ASP A 61 7.00 1.08 -13.53
C ASP A 61 7.82 2.37 -13.43
N GLU A 62 7.63 3.29 -14.39
CA GLU A 62 8.39 4.53 -14.47
C GLU A 62 8.19 5.42 -13.23
N ALA A 63 6.95 5.52 -12.74
CA ALA A 63 6.64 6.34 -11.57
C ALA A 63 7.26 5.76 -10.30
N VAL A 64 7.25 4.42 -10.18
CA VAL A 64 7.86 3.71 -9.05
C VAL A 64 9.38 3.84 -9.07
N ASP A 65 10.02 3.70 -10.22
CA ASP A 65 11.46 3.82 -10.36
C ASP A 65 11.94 5.24 -10.00
N LYS A 66 11.26 6.28 -10.49
CA LYS A 66 11.55 7.68 -10.12
C LYS A 66 11.40 7.92 -8.62
N ALA A 67 10.30 7.45 -8.03
CA ALA A 67 10.06 7.60 -6.60
C ALA A 67 11.10 6.85 -5.76
N ARG A 68 11.55 5.67 -6.20
CA ARG A 68 12.61 4.89 -5.55
C ARG A 68 13.93 5.66 -5.56
N ASP A 69 14.34 6.17 -6.71
CA ASP A 69 15.61 6.90 -6.84
C ASP A 69 15.59 8.20 -6.00
N TRP A 70 14.47 8.91 -5.98
CA TRP A 70 14.25 10.05 -5.08
C TRP A 70 14.31 9.65 -3.60
N ALA A 71 13.66 8.54 -3.22
CA ALA A 71 13.64 8.06 -1.84
C ALA A 71 15.03 7.63 -1.36
N LEU A 72 15.84 7.00 -2.22
CA LEU A 72 17.23 6.63 -1.89
C LEU A 72 18.06 7.85 -1.50
N GLN A 73 17.98 8.94 -2.27
CA GLN A 73 18.65 10.20 -1.94
C GLN A 73 18.14 10.78 -0.61
N ARG A 74 16.83 10.66 -0.35
CA ARG A 74 16.21 11.16 0.88
C ARG A 74 16.54 10.33 2.11
N PHE A 75 16.77 9.03 1.96
CA PHE A 75 17.22 8.15 3.06
C PHE A 75 18.63 8.49 3.51
N GLU A 76 19.53 8.83 2.58
CA GLU A 76 20.88 9.31 2.91
C GLU A 76 20.82 10.63 3.67
N ALA A 77 19.91 11.54 3.27
CA ALA A 77 19.75 12.83 3.91
C ALA A 77 19.01 12.78 5.27
N SER A 78 18.08 11.83 5.45
CA SER A 78 17.24 11.73 6.64
C SER A 78 16.99 10.27 7.06
N PRO A 79 17.76 9.77 8.04
CA PRO A 79 17.53 8.45 8.63
C PRO A 79 16.13 8.29 9.26
N ALA A 80 15.52 9.40 9.73
CA ALA A 80 14.17 9.38 10.27
C ALA A 80 13.13 9.04 9.20
N TYR A 81 13.31 9.58 7.99
CA TYR A 81 12.42 9.28 6.86
C TYR A 81 12.48 7.80 6.47
N TYR A 82 13.68 7.20 6.49
CA TYR A 82 13.84 5.76 6.27
C TYR A 82 13.02 4.94 7.27
N GLN A 83 13.12 5.24 8.57
CA GLN A 83 12.36 4.54 9.61
C GLN A 83 10.85 4.71 9.43
N GLU A 84 10.40 5.90 9.05
CA GLU A 84 8.99 6.17 8.76
C GLU A 84 8.48 5.32 7.58
N VAL A 85 9.24 5.27 6.48
CA VAL A 85 8.90 4.47 5.30
C VAL A 85 8.88 2.98 5.63
N MET A 86 9.89 2.48 6.34
CA MET A 86 9.96 1.05 6.73
C MET A 86 8.88 0.65 7.74
N GLY A 87 8.47 1.57 8.60
CA GLY A 87 7.34 1.39 9.52
C GLY A 87 5.97 1.41 8.83
N SER A 88 5.88 1.97 7.62
CA SER A 88 4.61 2.02 6.88
C SER A 88 4.15 0.64 6.41
N ARG A 89 2.84 0.46 6.24
CA ARG A 89 2.27 -0.82 5.76
C ARG A 89 2.76 -1.16 4.35
N ASN A 90 2.80 -0.17 3.46
CA ASN A 90 3.21 -0.28 2.06
C ASN A 90 4.31 0.74 1.77
N PRO A 91 5.59 0.40 1.98
CA PRO A 91 6.72 1.31 1.79
C PRO A 91 6.76 1.97 0.41
N TYR A 92 6.53 1.21 -0.66
CA TYR A 92 6.56 1.73 -2.02
C TYR A 92 5.40 2.67 -2.35
N ALA A 93 4.19 2.37 -1.85
CA ALA A 93 3.06 3.29 -2.03
C ALA A 93 3.32 4.62 -1.30
N LYS A 94 3.97 4.57 -0.13
CA LYS A 94 4.36 5.77 0.62
C LYS A 94 5.39 6.61 -0.12
N ILE A 95 6.49 6.02 -0.61
CA ILE A 95 7.51 6.81 -1.32
C ILE A 95 6.96 7.43 -2.61
N VAL A 96 6.06 6.74 -3.33
CA VAL A 96 5.42 7.30 -4.53
C VAL A 96 4.54 8.49 -4.15
N ALA A 97 3.72 8.36 -3.11
CA ALA A 97 2.87 9.46 -2.64
C ALA A 97 3.70 10.67 -2.16
N ASP A 98 4.79 10.42 -1.43
CA ASP A 98 5.67 11.48 -0.93
C ASP A 98 6.43 12.16 -2.08
N HIS A 99 6.92 11.40 -3.07
CA HIS A 99 7.56 11.94 -4.27
C HIS A 99 6.61 12.83 -5.07
N GLN A 100 5.38 12.36 -5.32
CA GLN A 100 4.35 13.17 -6.00
C GLN A 100 4.04 14.46 -5.23
N ARG A 101 4.01 14.39 -3.89
CA ARG A 101 3.82 15.57 -3.05
C ARG A 101 4.98 16.55 -3.20
N ASP A 102 6.22 16.08 -3.24
CA ASP A 102 7.43 16.89 -3.43
C ASP A 102 7.44 17.55 -4.82
N GLU A 103 7.07 16.81 -5.86
CA GLU A 103 6.89 17.33 -7.22
C GLU A 103 5.82 18.42 -7.27
N LEU A 104 4.66 18.19 -6.64
CA LEU A 104 3.58 19.18 -6.57
C LEU A 104 4.03 20.45 -5.85
N VAL A 105 4.70 20.32 -4.70
CA VAL A 105 5.23 21.48 -3.96
C VAL A 105 6.23 22.27 -4.79
N THR A 106 7.05 21.58 -5.60
CA THR A 106 8.03 22.22 -6.48
C THR A 106 7.38 22.93 -7.67
N GLN A 107 6.26 22.40 -8.17
CA GLN A 107 5.56 22.94 -9.34
C GLN A 107 4.56 24.07 -8.99
N LEU A 108 3.96 24.03 -7.81
CA LEU A 108 2.94 25.00 -7.39
C LEU A 108 3.52 26.40 -7.17
N LYS A 109 3.01 27.37 -7.91
CA LYS A 109 3.34 28.79 -7.72
C LYS A 109 2.31 29.45 -6.78
N PRO A 110 2.67 30.57 -6.14
CA PRO A 110 1.72 31.36 -5.34
C PRO A 110 0.46 31.79 -6.11
N GLU A 111 0.59 31.96 -7.42
CA GLU A 111 -0.49 32.30 -8.36
C GLU A 111 -1.55 31.18 -8.47
N ASP A 112 -1.12 29.91 -8.44
CA ASP A 112 -2.01 28.75 -8.51
C ASP A 112 -2.93 28.66 -7.28
N PHE A 113 -2.42 29.07 -6.12
CA PHE A 113 -3.22 29.16 -4.90
C PHE A 113 -4.30 30.25 -4.97
N GLN A 114 -4.03 31.37 -5.64
CA GLN A 114 -5.04 32.40 -5.86
C GLN A 114 -6.12 31.92 -6.85
N ALA A 115 -5.70 31.27 -7.94
CA ALA A 115 -6.62 30.68 -8.92
C ALA A 115 -7.51 29.60 -8.27
N PHE A 116 -6.94 28.74 -7.43
CA PHE A 116 -7.71 27.72 -6.69
C PHE A 116 -8.72 28.34 -5.72
N ARG A 117 -8.33 29.39 -4.97
CA ARG A 117 -9.27 30.10 -4.10
C ARG A 117 -10.39 30.79 -4.87
N ALA A 118 -10.08 31.44 -5.99
CA ALA A 118 -11.09 32.08 -6.84
C ALA A 118 -12.06 31.05 -7.42
N TRP A 119 -11.57 29.88 -7.86
CA TRP A 119 -12.41 28.77 -8.31
C TRP A 119 -13.31 28.21 -7.20
N GLN A 120 -12.79 28.01 -5.98
CA GLN A 120 -13.62 27.58 -4.85
C GLN A 120 -14.72 28.60 -4.53
N GLN A 121 -14.40 29.90 -4.54
CA GLN A 121 -15.39 30.95 -4.32
C GLN A 121 -16.45 30.98 -5.43
N ALA A 122 -16.05 30.76 -6.68
CA ALA A 122 -16.97 30.65 -7.80
C ALA A 122 -17.87 29.40 -7.70
N GLN A 123 -17.35 28.27 -7.24
CA GLN A 123 -18.17 27.07 -7.00
C GLN A 123 -19.13 27.23 -5.81
N ALA A 124 -18.71 27.88 -4.74
CA ALA A 124 -19.56 28.16 -3.58
C ALA A 124 -20.75 29.10 -3.93
N ALA A 125 -20.60 29.94 -4.97
CA ALA A 125 -21.67 30.77 -5.52
C ALA A 125 -22.65 29.99 -6.41
N ILE A 126 -22.28 28.79 -6.87
CA ILE A 126 -23.16 27.86 -7.61
C ILE A 126 -23.65 26.78 -6.65
N GLN A 127 -24.17 27.17 -5.48
CA GLN A 127 -25.05 26.26 -4.76
C GLN A 127 -26.35 26.14 -5.55
N PRO A 128 -26.87 24.93 -5.80
CA PRO A 128 -28.17 24.78 -6.42
C PRO A 128 -29.18 25.48 -5.51
N VAL A 129 -29.86 26.49 -6.07
CA VAL A 129 -31.04 27.10 -5.46
C VAL A 129 -31.95 25.93 -5.06
N ALA A 130 -32.23 25.79 -3.77
CA ALA A 130 -33.13 24.78 -3.27
C ALA A 130 -34.40 24.82 -4.12
N ALA A 131 -34.68 23.74 -4.83
CA ALA A 131 -35.87 23.64 -5.64
C ALA A 131 -37.08 23.95 -4.73
N PRO A 132 -38.04 24.78 -5.17
CA PRO A 132 -39.26 24.99 -4.40
C PRO A 132 -39.89 23.62 -4.10
N PRO A 133 -40.45 23.40 -2.90
CA PRO A 133 -40.99 22.09 -2.53
C PRO A 133 -42.01 21.66 -3.58
N ALA A 134 -41.68 20.59 -4.29
CA ALA A 134 -42.55 19.99 -5.28
C ALA A 134 -43.85 19.55 -4.56
N ALA A 135 -44.99 19.93 -5.13
CA ALA A 135 -46.29 19.44 -4.71
C ALA A 135 -46.27 17.90 -4.68
N ALA A 136 -46.93 17.34 -3.66
CA ALA A 136 -46.95 15.91 -3.37
C ALA A 136 -47.23 15.07 -4.64
N PRO A 137 -46.43 14.03 -4.94
CA PRO A 137 -46.65 13.20 -6.11
C PRO A 137 -47.97 12.41 -5.96
N PRO A 138 -48.76 12.26 -7.05
CA PRO A 138 -49.91 11.37 -7.04
C PRO A 138 -49.46 9.94 -6.76
N ASN A 139 -50.25 9.26 -5.92
CA ASN A 139 -50.05 7.90 -5.42
C ASN A 139 -49.78 6.92 -6.58
N ARG A 140 -48.51 6.55 -6.80
CA ARG A 140 -48.15 5.50 -7.77
C ARG A 140 -48.39 4.13 -7.11
N PRO A 141 -48.97 3.16 -7.83
CA PRO A 141 -49.02 1.78 -7.34
C PRO A 141 -47.60 1.25 -7.11
N PRO A 142 -47.40 0.37 -6.11
CA PRO A 142 -46.08 -0.14 -5.77
C PRO A 142 -45.46 -0.86 -6.98
N ALA A 143 -44.22 -0.50 -7.29
CA ALA A 143 -43.45 -1.17 -8.34
C ALA A 143 -43.31 -2.67 -8.04
N PRO A 144 -43.36 -3.55 -9.07
CA PRO A 144 -43.07 -4.95 -8.88
C PRO A 144 -41.65 -5.12 -8.34
N ARG A 145 -41.51 -5.90 -7.27
CA ARG A 145 -40.22 -6.17 -6.62
C ARG A 145 -39.29 -6.85 -7.63
N SER A 146 -38.06 -6.34 -7.72
CA SER A 146 -37.01 -7.00 -8.52
C SER A 146 -36.73 -8.40 -7.98
N PRO A 147 -36.51 -9.42 -8.84
CA PRO A 147 -36.27 -10.80 -8.43
C PRO A 147 -34.99 -10.99 -7.59
N MET A 148 -34.07 -10.02 -7.59
CA MET A 148 -32.92 -9.97 -6.66
C MET A 148 -33.34 -9.88 -5.18
N SER A 149 -34.50 -9.29 -4.86
CA SER A 149 -35.01 -9.22 -3.48
C SER A 149 -35.71 -10.50 -3.03
N GLN A 150 -35.95 -11.47 -3.93
CA GLN A 150 -36.52 -12.77 -3.58
C GLN A 150 -35.46 -13.83 -3.25
N LEU A 151 -34.19 -13.59 -3.61
CA LEU A 151 -33.07 -14.42 -3.14
C LEU A 151 -32.78 -14.21 -1.63
N ALA A 152 -33.14 -13.05 -1.08
CA ALA A 152 -33.11 -12.81 0.37
C ALA A 152 -34.28 -13.50 1.13
N ALA A 153 -35.27 -14.05 0.42
CA ALA A 153 -36.44 -14.70 1.00
C ALA A 153 -36.43 -16.23 0.88
N ALA A 154 -35.35 -16.82 0.38
CA ALA A 154 -35.07 -18.25 0.44
C ALA A 154 -33.91 -18.51 1.42
N GLY A 155 -34.07 -18.03 2.65
CA GLY A 155 -33.05 -18.17 3.70
C GLY A 155 -33.48 -17.64 5.06
N GLY A 156 -34.79 -17.52 5.30
CA GLY A 156 -35.34 -17.10 6.59
C GLY A 156 -35.21 -18.21 7.63
N SER A 157 -34.00 -18.40 8.15
CA SER A 157 -33.80 -19.06 9.43
C SER A 157 -34.53 -18.27 10.52
N LYS A 158 -35.22 -19.00 11.41
CA LYS A 158 -35.73 -18.44 12.66
C LYS A 158 -34.57 -17.75 13.42
N PRO A 159 -34.82 -16.69 14.21
CA PRO A 159 -33.77 -16.12 15.05
C PRO A 159 -33.22 -17.24 15.97
N GLY A 160 -31.94 -17.56 15.79
CA GLY A 160 -31.27 -18.70 16.45
C GLY A 160 -30.76 -19.82 15.51
N GLN A 161 -30.89 -19.70 14.19
CA GLN A 161 -30.27 -20.64 13.24
C GLN A 161 -29.36 -19.88 12.25
N GLU A 162 -28.06 -20.04 12.40
CA GLU A 162 -27.11 -19.66 11.36
C GLU A 162 -27.27 -20.63 10.17
N PRO A 163 -27.46 -20.13 8.94
CA PRO A 163 -27.48 -20.97 7.76
C PRO A 163 -26.06 -21.47 7.50
N VAL A 164 -25.79 -22.71 7.93
CA VAL A 164 -24.56 -23.44 7.60
C VAL A 164 -24.65 -23.83 6.12
N TYR A 165 -24.04 -23.02 5.25
CA TYR A 165 -23.74 -23.45 3.90
C TYR A 165 -22.64 -24.52 3.96
N PRO A 166 -22.70 -25.59 3.15
CA PRO A 166 -21.63 -26.57 3.04
C PRO A 166 -20.48 -26.01 2.19
N GLY A 167 -19.96 -24.85 2.59
CA GLY A 167 -18.66 -24.35 2.20
C GLY A 167 -17.87 -24.22 3.49
N LYS A 168 -16.72 -24.87 3.59
CA LYS A 168 -15.76 -24.66 4.68
C LYS A 168 -15.63 -23.15 4.91
N ALA A 169 -16.00 -22.65 6.08
CA ALA A 169 -15.72 -21.26 6.41
C ALA A 169 -14.20 -21.02 6.28
N PHE A 170 -13.77 -19.82 5.90
CA PHE A 170 -12.34 -19.48 5.79
C PHE A 170 -11.56 -19.89 7.06
N GLU A 171 -12.21 -19.76 8.22
CA GLU A 171 -11.71 -20.16 9.54
C GLU A 171 -11.50 -21.68 9.71
N ASP A 172 -12.18 -22.54 8.95
CA ASP A 172 -12.00 -24.01 8.99
C ASP A 172 -10.81 -24.50 8.15
N VAL A 173 -10.26 -23.64 7.29
CA VAL A 173 -9.10 -23.95 6.43
C VAL A 173 -7.79 -23.63 7.15
N PHE A 174 -7.82 -22.69 8.10
CA PHE A 174 -6.67 -22.26 8.88
C PHE A 174 -6.95 -22.51 10.38
N PRO A 175 -6.61 -23.70 10.90
CA PRO A 175 -6.77 -23.97 12.33
C PRO A 175 -5.95 -22.98 13.16
N LYS A 176 -6.56 -22.43 14.21
CA LYS A 176 -5.90 -21.60 15.23
C LYS A 176 -4.80 -22.34 15.97
#